data_AF-A0A8J8D327-F1
#
_entry.id   AF-A0A8J8D327-F1
#
_cell.length_a   1.000
_cell.length_b   1.000
_cell.length_c   1.000
_cell.angle_alpha   90.00
_cell.angle_beta   90.00
_cell.angle_gamma   90.00
#
_symmetry.space_group_name_H-M   'P 1'
#
loop_
_entity.id
_entity.type
_entity.pdbx_description
1 polymer ?
#
loop_
_entity_poly.entity_id
_entity_poly.type
_entity_poly.pdbx_seq_one_letter_code
_entity_poly.pdbx_strand_id
1 'polypeptide(L)' 'MSLLALTGMFIFGGKKKRKPWREIRKELAKKYGLPEEVIESIEGAHMPFNGYIEFVRQIDPERNYERVKKPLQLMKLAT' A
#
# COMPACT_ATOMS: atom_id res chain seq x y z
N MET A 1 -14.00 -39.15 7.87
CA MET A 1 -13.40 -37.81 7.68
C MET A 1 -13.17 -37.21 9.07
N SER A 2 -11.94 -37.20 9.59
CA SER A 2 -11.69 -36.84 11.00
C SER A 2 -11.65 -35.32 11.20
N LEU A 3 -12.19 -34.87 12.34
CA LEU A 3 -12.26 -33.47 12.79
C LEU A 3 -10.86 -32.82 12.93
N LEU A 4 -9.81 -33.64 12.99
CA LEU A 4 -8.41 -33.22 13.11
C LEU A 4 -7.90 -32.47 11.86
N ALA A 5 -8.43 -32.78 10.68
CA ALA A 5 -8.03 -32.12 9.45
C ALA A 5 -8.48 -30.65 9.40
N LEU A 6 -9.63 -30.34 10.03
CA LEU A 6 -10.16 -28.97 10.09
C LEU A 6 -9.38 -28.09 11.08
N THR A 7 -8.95 -28.65 12.21
CA THR A 7 -8.19 -27.91 13.23
C THR A 7 -6.77 -27.57 12.76
N GLY A 8 -6.16 -28.42 11.91
CA GLY A 8 -4.85 -28.14 11.30
C GLY A 8 -4.86 -26.90 10.40
N MET A 9 -5.90 -26.70 9.58
CA MET A 9 -6.03 -25.50 8.72
C MET A 9 -6.23 -24.21 9.51
N PHE A 10 -6.81 -24.27 10.71
CA PHE A 10 -7.06 -23.10 11.55
C PHE A 10 -5.83 -22.68 12.36
N ILE A 11 -5.02 -23.64 12.84
CA ILE A 11 -3.78 -23.34 13.59
C ILE A 11 -2.65 -22.91 12.64
N PHE A 12 -2.64 -23.44 11.41
CA PHE A 12 -1.77 -23.00 10.32
C PHE A 12 -2.46 -22.01 9.36
N GLY A 13 -3.37 -21.18 9.89
CA GLY A 13 -3.91 -20.02 9.19
C GLY A 13 -2.77 -19.05 8.86
N GLY A 14 -2.10 -19.31 7.74
CA GLY A 14 -0.81 -18.76 7.38
C GLY A 14 -0.79 -17.25 7.55
N LYS A 15 0.03 -16.77 8.51
CA LYS A 15 0.44 -15.37 8.54
C LYS A 15 1.07 -15.09 7.18
N LYS A 16 0.34 -14.38 6.30
CA LYS A 16 0.89 -13.88 5.03
C LYS A 16 2.18 -13.17 5.39
N LYS A 17 3.31 -13.69 4.91
CA LYS A 17 4.60 -13.03 5.09
C LYS A 17 4.46 -11.64 4.47
N ARG A 18 4.49 -10.61 5.32
CA ARG A 18 4.52 -9.22 4.84
C ARG A 18 5.77 -9.09 3.98
N LYS A 19 5.61 -8.64 2.73
CA LYS A 19 6.75 -8.35 1.87
C LYS A 19 7.62 -7.30 2.59
N PRO A 20 8.95 -7.37 2.45
CA PRO A 20 9.81 -6.31 2.97
C PRO A 20 9.38 -4.98 2.36
N TRP A 21 9.35 -3.91 3.17
CA TRP A 21 8.86 -2.59 2.74
C TRP A 21 9.53 -2.09 1.46
N ARG A 22 10.82 -2.39 1.30
CA ARG A 22 11.59 -2.07 0.10
C ARG A 22 11.01 -2.66 -1.20
N GLU A 23 10.47 -3.88 -1.16
CA GLU A 23 9.81 -4.49 -2.32
C GLU A 23 8.48 -3.80 -2.63
N ILE A 24 7.74 -3.42 -1.58
CA ILE A 24 6.47 -2.69 -1.74
C ILE A 24 6.73 -1.31 -2.37
N ARG A 25 7.78 -0.60 -1.96
CA ARG A 25 8.17 0.69 -2.57
C ARG A 25 8.48 0.56 -4.06
N LYS A 26 9.24 -0.47 -4.45
CA LYS A 26 9.55 -0.78 -5.85
C LYS A 26 8.30 -1.09 -6.68
N GLU A 27 7.39 -1.89 -6.13
CA GLU A 27 6.13 -2.23 -6.79
C GLU A 27 5.26 -0.98 -7.01
N LEU A 28 5.20 -0.07 -6.02
CA LEU A 28 4.42 1.16 -6.11
C LEU A 28 5.04 2.17 -7.08
N ALA A 29 6.36 2.35 -7.04
CA ALA A 29 7.11 3.17 -8.00
C ALA A 29 6.81 2.72 -9.44
N LYS A 30 6.93 1.42 -9.72
CA LYS A 30 6.63 0.85 -11.04
C LYS A 30 5.15 0.97 -11.42
N LYS A 31 4.23 0.72 -10.48
CA LYS A 31 2.78 0.75 -10.74
C LYS A 31 2.28 2.16 -11.07
N TYR A 32 2.86 3.19 -10.45
CA TYR A 32 2.42 4.57 -10.62
C TYR A 32 3.35 5.40 -11.51
N GLY A 33 4.45 4.83 -12.02
CA GLY A 33 5.42 5.55 -12.85
C GLY A 33 6.14 6.66 -12.10
N LEU A 34 6.34 6.49 -10.79
CA LEU A 34 6.97 7.47 -9.91
C LEU A 34 8.38 7.01 -9.50
N PRO A 35 9.33 7.93 -9.26
CA PRO A 35 10.62 7.59 -8.65
C PRO A 35 10.47 6.97 -7.26
N GLU A 36 11.38 6.07 -6.89
CA GLU A 36 11.38 5.45 -5.55
C GLU A 36 11.53 6.51 -4.44
N GLU A 37 12.31 7.58 -4.67
CA GLU A 37 12.48 8.65 -3.67
C GLU A 37 11.18 9.42 -3.40
N VAL A 38 10.30 9.53 -4.41
CA VAL A 38 8.98 10.16 -4.26
C VAL A 38 8.08 9.28 -3.39
N ILE A 39 8.11 7.96 -3.58
CA ILE A 39 7.37 7.01 -2.74
C ILE A 39 7.89 7.05 -1.29
N GLU A 40 9.20 7.11 -1.09
CA GLU A 40 9.82 7.23 0.24
C GLU A 40 9.48 8.56 0.93
N SER A 41 9.46 9.66 0.19
CA SER A 41 9.02 10.97 0.70
C SER A 41 7.55 10.97 1.09
N ILE A 42 6.71 10.25 0.33
CA ILE A 42 5.28 10.03 0.63
C ILE A 42 5.06 9.06 1.80
N GLU A 43 6.06 8.26 2.17
CA GLU A 43 6.00 7.44 3.38
C GLU A 43 6.40 8.27 4.61
N GLY A 44 7.48 9.06 4.47
CA GLY A 44 8.09 9.83 5.56
C GLY A 44 7.35 11.11 5.96
N ALA A 45 6.43 11.63 5.15
CA ALA A 45 5.64 12.78 5.55
C ALA A 45 4.66 12.36 6.69
N HIS A 46 4.81 12.93 7.88
CA HIS A 46 3.80 12.76 8.94
C HIS A 46 2.57 13.63 8.65
N MET A 47 1.85 13.31 7.58
CA MET A 47 0.69 14.04 7.12
C MET A 47 -0.57 13.18 7.27
N PRO A 48 -1.72 13.75 7.70
CA PRO A 48 -2.98 13.03 7.64
C PRO A 48 -3.24 12.53 6.21
N PHE A 49 -3.82 11.33 6.10
CA PHE A 49 -4.09 10.64 4.83
C PHE A 49 -4.74 11.52 3.76
N ASN A 50 -5.61 12.43 4.17
CA ASN A 50 -6.31 13.35 3.28
C ASN A 50 -5.35 14.40 2.70
N GLY A 51 -4.36 14.84 3.48
CA GLY A 51 -3.30 15.75 3.04
C GLY A 51 -2.39 15.11 1.97
N TYR A 52 -2.15 13.80 2.07
CA TYR A 52 -1.44 13.06 1.03
C TYR A 52 -2.15 13.04 -0.32
N ILE A 53 -3.47 12.85 -0.30
CA ILE A 53 -4.26 12.86 -1.54
C ILE A 53 -4.18 14.25 -2.18
N GLU A 54 -4.35 15.31 -1.39
CA GLU A 54 -4.28 16.68 -1.89
C GLU A 54 -2.88 17.05 -2.41
N PHE A 55 -1.82 16.62 -1.72
CA PHE A 55 -0.44 16.84 -2.17
C PHE A 55 -0.16 16.17 -3.51
N VAL A 56 -0.49 14.88 -3.65
CA VAL A 56 -0.27 14.15 -4.91
C VAL A 56 -1.19 14.68 -6.02
N ARG A 57 -2.41 15.13 -5.70
CA ARG A 57 -3.32 15.76 -6.68
C ARG A 57 -2.73 17.04 -7.27
N GLN A 58 -1.94 17.82 -6.52
CA GLN A 58 -1.31 19.03 -7.04
C GLN A 58 -0.23 18.74 -8.09
N ILE A 59 0.38 17.56 -8.01
CA ILE A 59 1.45 17.10 -8.93
C ILE A 59 0.85 16.32 -10.11
N ASP A 60 -0.33 15.73 -9.94
CA ASP A 60 -1.07 15.04 -11.01
C ASP A 60 -1.48 16.03 -12.11
N PRO A 61 -1.12 15.80 -13.39
CA PRO A 61 -1.42 16.73 -14.49
C PRO A 61 -2.92 16.92 -14.71
N GLU A 62 -3.73 15.92 -14.37
CA GLU A 62 -5.19 15.96 -14.46
C GLU A 62 -5.86 16.44 -13.18
N ARG A 63 -5.09 16.61 -12.09
CA ARG A 63 -5.58 16.93 -10.74
C ARG A 63 -6.75 16.03 -10.30
N ASN A 64 -6.73 14.76 -10.68
CA ASN A 64 -7.85 13.85 -10.48
C ASN A 64 -7.80 13.18 -9.10
N TYR A 65 -8.69 13.61 -8.21
CA TYR A 65 -8.75 13.14 -6.81
C TYR A 65 -8.99 11.62 -6.69
N GLU A 66 -9.93 11.06 -7.44
CA GLU A 66 -10.29 9.64 -7.32
C GLU A 66 -9.21 8.72 -7.88
N ARG A 67 -8.48 9.19 -8.91
CA ARG A 67 -7.30 8.52 -9.44
C ARG A 67 -6.17 8.43 -8.40
N VAL A 68 -5.98 9.48 -7.61
CA VAL A 68 -4.92 9.57 -6.58
C VAL A 68 -5.30 8.86 -5.27
N LYS A 69 -6.57 8.92 -4.88
CA LYS A 69 -7.09 8.33 -3.63
C LYS A 69 -6.99 6.80 -3.60
N LYS A 70 -7.35 6.12 -4.70
CA LYS A 70 -7.32 4.65 -4.78
C LYS A 70 -5.94 4.06 -4.45
N PRO A 71 -4.83 4.55 -5.05
CA PRO A 71 -3.46 4.17 -4.70
C PRO A 71 -3.13 4.31 -3.22
N LEU A 72 -3.42 5.48 -2.65
CA LEU A 72 -3.04 5.82 -1.29
C LEU A 72 -3.84 4.98 -0.28
N GLN A 73 -5.12 4.70 -0.56
CA GLN A 73 -5.94 3.86 0.31
C GLN A 73 -5.40 2.43 0.43
N LEU A 74 -4.83 1.90 -0.67
CA LEU A 74 -4.18 0.60 -0.67
C LEU A 74 -2.87 0.59 0.14
N MET A 75 -2.10 1.69 0.14
CA MET A 75 -0.91 1.84 1.01
C MET A 75 -1.28 1.87 2.50
N LYS A 76 -2.37 2.58 2.86
CA LYS A 76 -2.87 2.63 4.23
C LYS A 76 -3.30 1.24 4.75
N LEU A 77 -3.85 0.39 3.89
CA LEU A 77 -4.27 -0.98 4.26
C LEU A 77 -3.12 -1.99 4.30
N ALA A 78 -1.97 -1.66 3.70
CA ALA A 78 -0.79 -2.52 3.68
C ALA A 78 0.10 -2.37 4.93
N THR A 79 -0.13 -1.31 5.72
CA THR A 79 0.61 -0.98 6.96
C THR A 79 -0.07 -1.62 8.17
#